data_AF-A0A4S1WS15-F1
#
_entry.id   AF-A0A4S1WS15-F1
#
_cell.length_a   1.000
_cell.length_b   1.000
_cell.length_c   1.000
_cell.angle_alpha   90.00
_cell.angle_beta   90.00
_cell.angle_gamma   90.00
#
_symmetry.space_group_name_H-M   'P 1'
#
loop_
_entity.id
_entity.type
_entity.pdbx_description
1 polymer ?
#
loop_
_entity_poly.entity_id
_entity_poly.type
_entity_poly.pdbx_seq_one_letter_code
_entity_poly.pdbx_strand_id
1 'polypeptide(L)'
;MAYADRNVSGSRFVAIVIVAIIVAGLGYAFVTGLAYQYIKKKAEELKTFEVEEPPPPPEEVPPPPPPPDSPVPPPPTQVVTPPAQVVVQQPSPPIATTPIIPPPPPITPPAPPAPPAPPAPPAISKAAAAKGNPASWVTQDDYPPAALRAEQEGSVGITFNVNAQGRIENCSVTSSSGASVLDEATCRLVTRRGRYSPALDAGGNPIPGGRKSLRFRWQIEK
;
A
#
# COMPACT_ATOMS: atom_id res chain seq x y z
N MET A 1 61.22 25.15 -21.23
CA MET A 1 60.34 26.31 -20.96
C MET A 1 59.93 26.25 -19.51
N ALA A 2 60.64 27.01 -18.67
CA ALA A 2 60.32 27.19 -17.26
C ALA A 2 59.06 28.06 -17.15
N TYR A 3 58.07 27.60 -16.40
CA TYR A 3 56.97 28.45 -15.95
C TYR A 3 56.63 28.13 -14.50
N ALA A 4 56.77 29.16 -13.67
CA ALA A 4 56.11 29.33 -12.39
C ALA A 4 56.62 28.46 -11.22
N ASP A 5 57.86 28.73 -10.79
CA ASP A 5 58.11 28.83 -9.35
C ASP A 5 57.41 30.13 -8.87
N ARG A 6 56.10 30.01 -8.61
CA ARG A 6 55.40 31.01 -7.80
C ARG A 6 55.55 30.54 -6.38
N ASN A 7 55.88 31.47 -5.48
CA ASN A 7 55.91 31.26 -4.04
C ASN A 7 54.53 30.82 -3.51
N VAL A 8 54.18 29.55 -3.76
CA VAL A 8 52.86 28.94 -3.53
C VAL A 8 52.63 28.69 -2.04
N SER A 9 53.66 28.77 -1.21
CA SER A 9 53.56 28.52 0.23
C SER A 9 52.69 29.58 0.92
N GLY A 10 52.90 30.87 0.63
CA GLY A 10 52.18 31.97 1.25
C GLY A 10 50.69 32.02 0.85
N SER A 11 50.39 31.92 -0.44
CA SER A 11 49.00 31.97 -0.92
C SER A 11 48.20 30.70 -0.58
N ARG A 12 48.85 29.52 -0.55
CA ARG A 12 48.20 28.29 -0.08
C ARG A 12 47.93 28.32 1.41
N PHE A 13 48.86 28.87 2.21
CA PHE A 13 48.62 29.05 3.64
C PHE A 13 47.43 29.97 3.91
N VAL A 14 47.35 31.12 3.23
CA VAL A 14 46.19 32.03 3.33
C VAL A 14 44.89 31.34 2.91
N ALA A 15 44.90 30.57 1.82
CA ALA A 15 43.72 29.83 1.38
C ALA A 15 43.27 28.77 2.40
N ILE A 16 44.21 28.03 3.01
CA ILE A 16 43.91 27.03 4.05
C ILE A 16 43.28 27.70 5.28
N VAL A 17 43.81 28.85 5.71
CA VAL A 17 43.26 29.59 6.86
C VAL A 17 41.83 30.07 6.57
N ILE A 18 41.56 30.61 5.38
CA ILE A 18 40.20 31.04 4.99
C ILE A 18 39.23 29.86 4.99
N VAL A 19 39.62 28.73 4.42
CA VAL A 19 38.77 27.52 4.41
C VAL A 19 38.51 27.03 5.83
N ALA A 20 39.53 27.01 6.70
CA ALA A 20 39.36 26.63 8.09
C ALA A 20 38.35 27.53 8.82
N ILE A 21 38.38 28.84 8.58
CA ILE A 21 37.41 29.79 9.16
C ILE A 21 36.00 29.52 8.64
N ILE A 22 35.82 29.25 7.34
CA ILE A 22 34.50 28.96 6.75
C ILE A 22 33.93 27.68 7.34
N VAL A 23 34.73 26.61 7.44
CA VAL A 23 34.28 25.33 8.01
C VAL A 23 33.95 25.48 9.49
N ALA A 24 34.77 26.20 10.25
CA ALA A 24 34.50 26.50 11.65
C ALA A 24 33.20 27.32 11.81
N GLY A 25 32.98 28.32 10.96
CA GLY A 25 31.76 29.14 10.96
C GLY A 25 30.52 28.34 10.61
N LEU A 26 30.59 27.47 9.59
CA LEU A 26 29.48 26.57 9.22
C LEU A 26 29.19 25.54 10.32
N GLY A 27 30.23 24.96 10.93
CA GLY A 27 30.08 24.04 12.06
C GLY A 27 29.40 24.73 13.25
N TYR A 28 29.83 25.95 13.59
CA TYR A 28 29.23 26.74 14.65
C TYR A 28 27.75 27.07 14.36
N ALA A 29 27.44 27.53 13.14
CA ALA A 29 26.07 27.84 12.73
C ALA A 29 25.15 26.60 12.74
N PHE A 30 25.68 25.41 12.43
CA PHE A 30 24.90 24.18 12.45
C PHE A 30 24.55 23.73 13.87
N VAL A 31 25.50 23.83 14.80
CA VAL A 31 25.31 23.50 16.23
C VAL A 31 24.33 24.45 16.90
N THR A 32 24.44 25.77 16.64
CA THR A 32 23.61 26.77 17.34
C THR A 32 22.30 27.09 16.62
N GLY A 33 22.25 27.01 15.28
CA GLY A 33 21.13 27.51 14.47
C GLY A 33 20.01 26.50 14.20
N LEU A 34 20.34 25.37 13.56
CA LEU A 34 19.33 24.45 13.02
C LEU A 34 18.94 23.33 14.00
N ALA A 35 19.91 22.72 14.70
CA ALA A 35 19.63 21.62 15.60
C ALA A 35 18.92 22.08 16.88
N TYR A 36 19.35 23.20 17.47
CA TYR A 36 18.85 23.64 18.77
C TYR A 36 17.40 24.17 18.71
N GLN A 37 17.08 24.99 17.71
CA GLN A 37 15.74 25.55 17.53
C GLN A 37 14.70 24.46 17.21
N TYR A 38 15.06 23.46 16.39
CA TYR A 38 14.16 22.37 16.05
C TYR A 38 13.85 21.45 17.24
N ILE A 39 14.87 21.11 18.04
CA ILE A 39 14.71 20.25 19.22
C ILE A 39 13.90 20.97 20.30
N LYS A 40 14.17 22.26 20.57
CA LYS A 40 13.42 23.02 21.58
C LYS A 40 11.93 23.16 21.20
N LYS A 41 11.63 23.46 19.94
CA LYS A 41 10.26 23.56 19.42
C LYS A 41 9.49 22.23 19.51
N LYS A 42 10.17 21.11 19.29
CA LYS A 42 9.57 19.77 19.43
C LYS A 42 9.39 19.34 20.88
N ALA A 43 10.29 19.74 21.78
CA ALA A 43 10.18 19.44 23.20
C ALA A 43 9.02 20.20 23.89
N GLU A 44 8.73 21.43 23.49
CA GLU A 44 7.56 22.19 23.98
C GLU A 44 6.23 21.57 23.51
N GLU A 45 6.18 21.03 22.29
CA GLU A 45 4.98 20.35 21.74
C GLU A 45 4.66 19.02 22.46
N LEU A 46 5.63 18.42 23.17
CA LEU A 46 5.52 17.13 23.83
C LEU A 46 5.12 17.21 25.32
N LYS A 47 4.96 18.42 25.88
CA LYS A 47 4.66 18.63 27.32
C LYS A 47 3.21 19.01 27.63
N THR A 48 2.28 18.83 26.68
CA THR A 48 0.85 19.17 26.86
C THR A 48 -0.11 17.96 26.93
N PHE A 49 0.39 16.79 27.29
CA PHE A 49 -0.46 15.67 27.70
C PHE A 49 -0.03 15.18 29.09
N GLU A 50 -0.24 16.04 30.08
CA GLU A 50 -0.43 15.63 31.47
C GLU A 50 -1.85 15.03 31.53
N VAL A 51 -1.93 13.72 31.29
CA VAL A 51 -3.17 12.97 31.45
C VAL A 51 -3.46 12.93 32.94
N GLU A 52 -4.43 13.75 33.36
CA GLU A 52 -5.11 13.60 34.64
C GLU A 52 -5.63 12.15 34.71
N GLU A 53 -5.13 11.40 35.71
CA GLU A 53 -5.55 10.04 35.96
C GLU A 53 -7.09 10.03 36.07
N PRO A 54 -7.82 9.28 35.23
CA PRO A 54 -9.25 9.17 35.39
C PRO A 54 -9.52 8.66 36.81
N PRO A 55 -10.50 9.23 37.53
CA PRO A 55 -10.79 8.82 38.89
C PRO A 55 -11.01 7.29 38.93
N PRO A 56 -10.57 6.61 40.00
CA PRO A 56 -10.68 5.17 40.09
C PRO A 56 -12.13 4.74 39.81
N PRO A 57 -12.34 3.68 39.00
CA PRO A 57 -13.68 3.17 38.74
C PRO A 57 -14.43 2.98 40.05
N PRO A 58 -15.71 3.37 40.14
CA PRO A 58 -16.54 3.06 41.31
C PRO A 58 -16.40 1.57 41.62
N GLU A 59 -16.18 1.21 42.89
CA GLU A 59 -16.18 -0.19 43.32
C GLU A 59 -17.46 -0.87 42.77
N GLU A 60 -17.27 -1.87 41.90
CA GLU A 60 -18.35 -2.73 41.43
C GLU A 60 -18.96 -3.40 42.67
N VAL A 61 -20.17 -2.98 43.01
CA VAL A 61 -21.03 -3.74 43.92
C VAL A 61 -21.14 -5.15 43.30
N PRO A 62 -20.82 -6.23 44.04
CA PRO A 62 -20.92 -7.57 43.49
C PRO A 62 -22.34 -7.78 42.96
N PRO A 63 -22.49 -8.33 41.74
CA PRO A 63 -23.81 -8.55 41.18
C PRO A 63 -24.62 -9.44 42.12
N PRO A 64 -25.95 -9.21 42.24
CA PRO A 64 -26.80 -10.06 43.05
C PRO A 64 -26.68 -11.52 42.58
N PRO A 65 -26.78 -12.50 43.49
CA PRO A 65 -26.63 -13.90 43.14
C PRO A 65 -27.62 -14.30 42.04
N PRO A 66 -27.20 -15.13 41.08
CA PRO A 66 -28.07 -15.58 40.01
C PRO A 66 -29.30 -16.29 40.57
N PRO A 67 -30.49 -16.11 39.95
CA PRO A 67 -31.67 -16.87 40.33
C PRO A 67 -31.42 -18.38 40.18
N PRO A 68 -32.05 -19.23 41.01
CA PRO A 68 -31.86 -20.67 40.97
C PRO A 68 -32.14 -21.25 39.57
N ASP A 69 -31.24 -22.12 39.10
CA ASP A 69 -31.39 -22.88 37.87
C ASP A 69 -32.72 -23.64 37.85
N SER A 70 -33.66 -23.14 37.07
CA SER A 70 -34.76 -23.95 36.59
C SER A 70 -34.21 -24.81 35.44
N PRO A 71 -34.35 -26.15 35.46
CA PRO A 71 -33.93 -26.97 34.33
C PRO A 71 -34.72 -26.55 33.10
N VAL A 72 -34.06 -25.88 32.16
CA VAL A 72 -34.62 -25.66 30.83
C VAL A 72 -34.62 -27.03 30.14
N PRO A 73 -35.78 -27.56 29.69
CA PRO A 73 -35.80 -28.80 28.94
C PRO A 73 -35.00 -28.62 27.63
N PRO A 74 -34.25 -29.64 27.19
CA PRO A 74 -33.46 -29.54 25.97
C PRO A 74 -34.38 -29.27 24.77
N PRO A 75 -33.95 -28.41 23.81
CA PRO A 75 -34.69 -28.20 22.58
C PRO A 75 -34.76 -29.52 21.80
N PRO A 76 -35.90 -29.84 21.16
CA PRO A 76 -36.00 -31.02 20.31
C PRO A 76 -35.04 -30.86 19.13
N THR A 77 -34.08 -31.77 19.03
CA THR A 77 -33.21 -31.92 17.85
C THR A 77 -34.10 -32.32 16.67
N GLN A 78 -34.61 -31.35 15.92
CA GLN A 78 -35.15 -31.63 14.60
C GLN A 78 -33.96 -31.89 13.68
N VAL A 79 -33.67 -33.16 13.48
CA VAL A 79 -32.84 -33.64 12.37
C VAL A 79 -33.56 -33.23 11.10
N VAL A 80 -33.17 -32.09 10.52
CA VAL A 80 -33.60 -31.70 9.18
C VAL A 80 -32.79 -32.53 8.20
N THR A 81 -33.26 -33.75 7.92
CA THR A 81 -32.79 -34.55 6.79
C THR A 81 -33.24 -33.84 5.51
N PRO A 82 -32.32 -33.45 4.61
CA PRO A 82 -32.71 -32.88 3.33
C PRO A 82 -33.56 -33.91 2.56
N PRO A 83 -34.77 -33.58 2.10
CA PRO A 83 -35.52 -34.49 1.25
C PRO A 83 -34.76 -34.67 -0.07
N ALA A 84 -34.49 -35.92 -0.45
CA ALA A 84 -33.99 -36.24 -1.77
C ALA A 84 -35.00 -35.74 -2.81
N GLN A 85 -34.58 -34.77 -3.62
CA GLN A 85 -35.42 -34.20 -4.66
C GLN A 85 -35.49 -35.19 -5.83
N VAL A 86 -36.59 -35.93 -5.90
CA VAL A 86 -36.94 -36.68 -7.12
C VAL A 86 -37.33 -35.65 -8.18
N VAL A 87 -36.48 -35.48 -9.19
CA VAL A 87 -36.78 -34.68 -10.38
C VAL A 87 -37.89 -35.40 -11.14
N VAL A 88 -39.15 -35.06 -10.86
CA VAL A 88 -40.27 -35.46 -11.69
C VAL A 88 -40.24 -34.58 -12.93
N GLN A 89 -39.98 -35.17 -14.10
CA GLN A 89 -40.08 -34.45 -15.38
C GLN A 89 -41.55 -34.08 -15.60
N GLN A 90 -41.88 -32.82 -15.36
CA GLN A 90 -43.21 -32.28 -15.63
C GLN A 90 -43.39 -32.18 -17.15
N PRO A 91 -44.39 -32.84 -17.77
CA PRO A 91 -44.64 -32.68 -19.20
C PRO A 91 -45.04 -31.24 -19.50
N SER A 92 -44.46 -30.68 -20.56
CA SER A 92 -44.64 -29.29 -20.97
C SER A 92 -46.13 -28.98 -21.18
N PRO A 93 -46.65 -27.85 -20.67
CA PRO A 93 -48.03 -27.44 -20.93
C PRO A 93 -48.25 -27.24 -22.43
N PRO A 94 -49.41 -27.63 -22.99
CA PRO A 94 -49.72 -27.39 -24.38
C PRO A 94 -49.77 -25.88 -24.63
N ILE A 95 -49.00 -25.42 -25.62
CA ILE A 95 -48.97 -24.01 -26.03
C ILE A 95 -50.33 -23.67 -26.65
N ALA A 96 -51.12 -22.86 -25.96
CA ALA A 96 -52.37 -22.34 -26.49
C ALA A 96 -52.07 -21.24 -27.52
N THR A 97 -52.15 -21.54 -28.81
CA THR A 97 -52.07 -20.53 -29.86
C THR A 97 -53.39 -19.75 -29.95
N THR A 98 -53.41 -18.53 -29.42
CA THR A 98 -54.53 -17.60 -29.60
C THR A 98 -54.39 -16.91 -30.96
N PRO A 99 -55.41 -16.91 -31.84
CA PRO A 99 -55.34 -16.32 -33.18
C PRO A 99 -55.53 -14.78 -33.15
N ILE A 100 -54.96 -14.11 -32.16
CA ILE A 100 -55.06 -12.66 -32.01
C ILE A 100 -53.75 -12.07 -32.51
N ILE A 101 -53.83 -11.34 -33.62
CA ILE A 101 -52.69 -10.59 -34.16
C ILE A 101 -52.34 -9.51 -33.12
N PRO A 102 -51.12 -9.47 -32.57
CA PRO A 102 -50.74 -8.45 -31.61
C PRO A 102 -50.89 -7.07 -32.26
N PRO A 103 -51.44 -6.08 -31.54
CA PRO A 103 -51.61 -4.73 -32.09
C PRO A 103 -50.25 -4.17 -32.53
N PRO A 104 -50.22 -3.34 -33.60
CA PRO A 104 -48.98 -2.73 -34.05
C PRO A 104 -48.33 -1.94 -32.91
N PRO A 105 -46.99 -1.97 -32.79
CA PRO A 105 -46.30 -1.25 -31.72
C PRO A 105 -46.64 0.26 -31.81
N PRO A 106 -46.84 0.94 -30.66
CA PRO A 106 -47.09 2.37 -30.67
C PRO A 106 -45.91 3.08 -31.34
N ILE A 107 -46.22 4.00 -32.25
CA ILE A 107 -45.24 4.84 -32.94
C ILE A 107 -44.66 5.78 -31.88
N THR A 108 -43.52 5.41 -31.30
CA THR A 108 -42.85 6.25 -30.29
C THR A 108 -42.16 7.41 -30.97
N PRO A 109 -42.15 8.61 -30.36
CA PRO A 109 -41.35 9.73 -30.83
C PRO A 109 -39.88 9.30 -30.99
N PRO A 110 -39.15 9.81 -32.00
CA PRO A 110 -37.74 9.48 -32.17
C PRO A 110 -36.98 9.77 -30.88
N ALA A 111 -36.22 8.78 -30.42
CA ALA A 111 -35.44 8.89 -29.20
C ALA A 111 -34.52 10.13 -29.28
N PRO A 112 -34.40 10.93 -28.21
CA PRO A 112 -33.46 12.03 -28.17
C PRO A 112 -32.06 11.55 -28.58
N PRO A 113 -31.29 12.35 -29.35
CA PRO A 113 -29.94 11.98 -29.75
C PRO A 113 -29.13 11.60 -28.51
N ALA A 114 -28.51 10.41 -28.58
CA ALA A 114 -27.70 9.90 -27.47
C ALA A 114 -26.61 10.93 -27.12
N PRO A 115 -26.28 11.10 -25.82
CA PRO A 115 -25.15 11.91 -25.41
C PRO A 115 -23.88 11.46 -26.17
N PRO A 116 -22.99 12.40 -26.54
CA PRO A 116 -21.71 12.03 -27.15
C PRO A 116 -20.97 11.04 -26.26
N ALA A 117 -20.45 9.96 -26.87
CA ALA A 117 -19.72 8.93 -26.15
C ALA A 117 -18.51 9.53 -25.41
N PRO A 118 -18.15 9.02 -24.22
CA PRO A 118 -16.93 9.43 -23.54
C PRO A 118 -15.70 9.26 -24.43
N PRO A 119 -14.68 10.13 -24.31
CA PRO A 119 -13.43 9.96 -25.03
C PRO A 119 -12.84 8.57 -24.77
N ALA A 120 -12.41 7.87 -25.82
CA ALA A 120 -11.73 6.59 -25.68
C ALA A 120 -10.46 6.76 -24.82
N PRO A 121 -10.14 5.80 -23.93
CA PRO A 121 -8.93 5.87 -23.13
C PRO A 121 -7.68 5.95 -24.04
N PRO A 122 -6.62 6.67 -23.63
CA PRO A 122 -5.40 6.80 -24.42
C PRO A 122 -4.84 5.43 -24.81
N ALA A 123 -4.53 5.26 -26.10
CA ALA A 123 -3.89 4.05 -26.58
C ALA A 123 -2.46 3.94 -26.02
N ILE A 124 -2.16 2.85 -25.34
CA ILE A 124 -0.82 2.56 -24.79
C ILE A 124 0.05 1.99 -25.92
N SER A 125 1.09 2.73 -26.32
CA SER A 125 2.04 2.27 -27.34
C SER A 125 3.17 1.43 -26.74
N LYS A 126 3.54 1.69 -25.49
CA LYS A 126 4.57 0.94 -24.75
C LYS A 126 4.17 0.74 -23.30
N ALA A 127 4.19 -0.51 -22.84
CA ALA A 127 3.90 -0.83 -21.45
C ALA A 127 5.06 -0.45 -20.52
N ALA A 128 4.72 -0.10 -19.27
CA ALA A 128 5.72 0.08 -18.23
C ALA A 128 6.42 -1.25 -17.91
N ALA A 129 7.76 -1.21 -17.85
CA ALA A 129 8.61 -2.37 -17.61
C ALA A 129 9.56 -2.09 -16.44
N ALA A 130 9.91 -3.12 -15.66
CA ALA A 130 10.85 -2.96 -14.57
C ALA A 130 12.25 -2.63 -15.12
N LYS A 131 12.95 -1.71 -14.46
CA LYS A 131 14.35 -1.43 -14.72
C LYS A 131 15.19 -2.39 -13.89
N GLY A 132 15.93 -3.27 -14.57
CA GLY A 132 16.72 -4.31 -13.93
C GLY A 132 15.87 -5.48 -13.44
N ASN A 133 16.40 -6.24 -12.49
CA ASN A 133 15.73 -7.42 -11.94
C ASN A 133 14.82 -7.03 -10.76
N PRO A 134 13.48 -7.19 -10.83
CA PRO A 134 12.59 -6.95 -9.70
C PRO A 134 12.93 -7.77 -8.47
N ALA A 135 13.47 -8.98 -8.66
CA ALA A 135 13.83 -9.87 -7.56
C ALA A 135 14.97 -9.31 -6.70
N SER A 136 15.81 -8.39 -7.23
CA SER A 136 16.89 -7.78 -6.46
C SER A 136 16.44 -6.59 -5.61
N TRP A 137 15.16 -6.22 -5.64
CA TRP A 137 14.65 -5.14 -4.79
C TRP A 137 14.43 -5.59 -3.35
N VAL A 138 14.19 -6.88 -3.14
CA VAL A 138 14.06 -7.51 -1.84
C VAL A 138 15.12 -8.60 -1.77
N THR A 139 16.14 -8.38 -0.96
CA THR A 139 17.27 -9.30 -0.82
C THR A 139 17.32 -9.88 0.57
N GLN A 140 18.02 -11.00 0.70
CA GLN A 140 18.22 -11.66 1.99
C GLN A 140 18.91 -10.75 3.02
N ASP A 141 19.79 -9.85 2.57
CA ASP A 141 20.46 -8.87 3.43
C ASP A 141 19.50 -7.88 4.11
N ASP A 142 18.27 -7.72 3.59
CA ASP A 142 17.25 -6.85 4.17
C ASP A 142 16.33 -7.55 5.16
N TYR A 143 16.66 -8.78 5.57
CA TYR A 143 15.84 -9.54 6.50
C TYR A 143 15.63 -8.77 7.80
N PRO A 144 14.38 -8.50 8.22
CA PRO A 144 14.12 -7.81 9.46
C PRO A 144 14.67 -8.61 10.66
N PRO A 145 15.49 -8.00 11.55
CA PRO A 145 16.05 -8.70 12.70
C PRO A 145 15.00 -9.29 13.63
N ALA A 146 13.81 -8.67 13.73
CA ALA A 146 12.70 -9.21 14.50
C ALA A 146 12.15 -10.52 13.91
N ALA A 147 12.01 -10.59 12.58
CA ALA A 147 11.57 -11.80 11.89
C ALA A 147 12.63 -12.90 11.92
N LEU A 148 13.93 -12.55 11.83
CA LEU A 148 15.04 -13.50 11.99
C LEU A 148 15.02 -14.16 13.37
N ARG A 149 14.91 -13.37 14.45
CA ARG A 149 14.88 -13.91 15.83
C ARG A 149 13.66 -14.77 16.11
N ALA A 150 12.56 -14.52 15.40
CA ALA A 150 11.31 -15.27 15.52
C ALA A 150 11.22 -16.42 14.49
N GLU A 151 12.28 -16.69 13.72
CA GLU A 151 12.34 -17.73 12.69
C GLU A 151 11.18 -17.66 11.69
N GLN A 152 10.68 -16.45 11.42
CA GLN A 152 9.53 -16.23 10.55
C GLN A 152 9.96 -16.23 9.10
N GLU A 153 9.42 -17.14 8.29
CA GLU A 153 9.65 -17.25 6.85
C GLU A 153 8.32 -17.20 6.08
N GLY A 154 8.36 -17.00 4.76
CA GLY A 154 7.15 -17.05 3.96
C GLY A 154 7.25 -16.36 2.60
N SER A 155 6.12 -16.25 1.90
CA SER A 155 6.04 -15.53 0.62
C SER A 155 5.06 -14.38 0.68
N VAL A 156 5.52 -13.18 0.33
CA VAL A 156 4.71 -11.95 0.32
C VAL A 156 4.32 -11.65 -1.12
N GLY A 157 3.01 -11.58 -1.39
CA GLY A 157 2.46 -11.02 -2.62
C GLY A 157 2.08 -9.57 -2.42
N ILE A 158 2.48 -8.70 -3.34
CA ILE A 158 2.17 -7.28 -3.31
C ILE A 158 1.54 -6.82 -4.63
N THR A 159 0.79 -5.72 -4.55
CA THR A 159 0.30 -4.93 -5.67
C THR A 159 0.70 -3.48 -5.49
N PHE A 160 1.00 -2.78 -6.57
CA PHE A 160 1.38 -1.37 -6.55
C PHE A 160 1.09 -0.70 -7.88
N ASN A 161 1.06 0.63 -7.89
CA ASN A 161 0.91 1.42 -9.10
C ASN A 161 2.26 2.00 -9.53
N VAL A 162 2.45 2.12 -10.85
CA VAL A 162 3.62 2.80 -11.43
C VAL A 162 3.17 4.14 -12.00
N ASN A 163 3.74 5.24 -11.51
CA ASN A 163 3.40 6.57 -12.04
C ASN A 163 4.10 6.89 -13.37
N ALA A 164 3.77 8.03 -13.97
CA ALA A 164 4.33 8.47 -15.26
C ALA A 164 5.85 8.71 -15.21
N GLN A 165 6.45 8.80 -14.02
CA GLN A 165 7.90 8.92 -13.82
C GLN A 165 8.58 7.55 -13.62
N GLY A 166 7.82 6.45 -13.66
CA GLY A 166 8.34 5.10 -13.42
C GLY A 166 8.69 4.82 -11.95
N ARG A 167 8.10 5.57 -11.01
CA ARG A 167 8.20 5.32 -9.57
C ARG A 167 7.01 4.48 -9.11
N ILE A 168 7.28 3.65 -8.10
CA ILE A 168 6.27 2.82 -7.46
C ILE A 168 5.56 3.62 -6.38
N GLU A 169 4.24 3.54 -6.35
CA GLU A 169 3.36 4.17 -5.36
C GLU A 169 2.20 3.24 -4.98
N ASN A 170 1.52 3.52 -3.87
CA ASN A 170 0.36 2.75 -3.40
C ASN A 170 0.64 1.25 -3.27
N CYS A 171 1.76 0.88 -2.63
CA CYS A 171 2.07 -0.53 -2.35
C CYS A 171 1.09 -1.09 -1.33
N SER A 172 0.47 -2.22 -1.67
CA SER A 172 -0.44 -2.97 -0.83
C SER A 172 -0.07 -4.44 -0.87
N VAL A 173 -0.22 -5.12 0.26
CA VAL A 173 -0.01 -6.57 0.37
C VAL A 173 -1.28 -7.27 -0.09
N THR A 174 -1.15 -8.16 -1.07
CA THR A 174 -2.26 -8.99 -1.59
C THR A 174 -2.23 -10.41 -1.05
N SER A 175 -1.07 -10.88 -0.59
CA SER A 175 -0.89 -12.18 0.04
C SER A 175 0.15 -12.02 1.14
N SER A 176 -0.27 -12.15 2.39
CA SER A 176 0.62 -12.07 3.55
C SER A 176 1.54 -13.30 3.60
N SER A 177 2.76 -13.11 4.11
CA SER A 177 3.67 -14.19 4.49
C SER A 177 3.28 -14.92 5.77
N GLY A 178 2.33 -14.38 6.55
CA GLY A 178 2.05 -14.80 7.92
C GLY A 178 2.81 -13.99 8.98
N ALA A 179 3.71 -13.09 8.56
CA ALA A 179 4.41 -12.16 9.44
C ALA A 179 4.31 -10.72 8.91
N SER A 180 3.62 -9.84 9.66
CA SER A 180 3.44 -8.43 9.28
C SER A 180 4.77 -7.71 9.04
N VAL A 181 5.80 -8.05 9.82
CA VAL A 181 7.14 -7.46 9.70
C VAL A 181 7.76 -7.74 8.32
N LEU A 182 7.59 -8.94 7.76
CA LEU A 182 8.07 -9.30 6.42
C LEU A 182 7.24 -8.61 5.34
N ASP A 183 5.93 -8.50 5.55
CA ASP A 183 5.01 -7.86 4.62
C ASP A 183 5.32 -6.35 4.48
N GLU A 184 5.46 -5.66 5.60
CA GLU A 184 5.84 -4.24 5.67
C GLU A 184 7.23 -3.99 5.09
N ALA A 185 8.20 -4.84 5.42
CA ALA A 185 9.54 -4.76 4.87
C ALA A 185 9.53 -4.87 3.35
N THR A 186 8.76 -5.82 2.80
CA THR A 186 8.61 -6.03 1.36
C THR A 186 8.09 -4.77 0.67
N CYS A 187 6.98 -4.21 1.14
CA CYS A 187 6.44 -2.98 0.53
C CYS A 187 7.43 -1.81 0.65
N ARG A 188 8.05 -1.62 1.82
CA ARG A 188 9.04 -0.56 2.05
C ARG A 188 10.21 -0.66 1.09
N LEU A 189 10.77 -1.86 0.88
CA LEU A 189 11.91 -2.09 0.00
C LEU A 189 11.54 -1.88 -1.46
N VAL A 190 10.40 -2.42 -1.91
CA VAL A 190 9.93 -2.27 -3.29
C VAL A 190 9.65 -0.81 -3.62
N THR A 191 9.00 -0.05 -2.74
CA THR A 191 8.76 1.39 -2.98
C THR A 191 10.07 2.18 -3.02
N ARG A 192 11.08 1.81 -2.22
CA ARG A 192 12.37 2.52 -2.19
C ARG A 192 13.27 2.19 -3.38
N ARG A 193 13.45 0.91 -3.70
CA ARG A 193 14.42 0.41 -4.70
C ARG A 193 13.80 0.18 -6.06
N GLY A 194 12.51 -0.13 -6.13
CA GLY A 194 11.83 -0.43 -7.37
C GLY A 194 11.82 0.73 -8.35
N ARG A 195 12.23 0.46 -9.58
CA ARG A 195 12.28 1.42 -10.68
C ARG A 195 11.64 0.79 -11.90
N TYR A 196 10.81 1.56 -12.59
CA TYR A 196 10.20 1.18 -13.85
C TYR A 196 10.58 2.18 -14.96
N SER A 197 10.52 1.74 -16.21
CA SER A 197 10.32 2.64 -17.34
C SER A 197 8.85 3.02 -17.38
N PRO A 198 8.50 4.30 -17.60
CA PRO A 198 7.11 4.69 -17.73
C PRO A 198 6.46 4.03 -18.95
N ALA A 199 5.13 3.92 -18.91
CA ALA A 199 4.37 3.58 -20.11
C ALA A 199 4.33 4.79 -21.04
N LEU A 200 4.21 4.56 -22.34
CA LEU A 200 4.11 5.63 -23.34
C LEU A 200 2.76 5.56 -24.05
N ASP A 201 2.18 6.72 -24.35
CA ASP A 201 1.00 6.85 -25.21
C ASP A 201 1.39 6.77 -26.70
N ALA A 202 0.39 6.82 -27.59
CA ALA A 202 0.62 6.85 -29.04
C ALA A 202 1.47 8.05 -29.52
N GLY A 203 1.53 9.14 -28.76
CA GLY A 203 2.34 10.33 -29.04
C GLY A 203 3.76 10.27 -28.45
N GLY A 204 4.11 9.22 -27.72
CA GLY A 204 5.40 9.08 -27.04
C GLY A 204 5.49 9.81 -25.68
N ASN A 205 4.39 10.33 -25.15
CA ASN A 205 4.36 10.97 -23.84
C ASN A 205 4.32 9.93 -22.72
N PRO A 206 5.02 10.16 -21.60
CA PRO A 206 4.99 9.26 -20.45
C PRO A 206 3.63 9.31 -19.74
N ILE A 207 3.02 8.15 -19.58
CA ILE A 207 1.75 7.93 -18.86
C ILE A 207 1.95 6.93 -17.71
N PRO A 208 1.06 6.94 -16.69
CA PRO A 208 1.10 5.95 -15.62
C PRO A 208 1.08 4.51 -16.16
N GLY A 209 1.94 3.66 -15.61
CA GLY A 209 2.09 2.25 -16.01
C GLY A 209 1.00 1.31 -15.51
N GLY A 210 0.04 1.84 -14.75
CA GLY A 210 -1.06 1.10 -14.14
C GLY A 210 -0.64 0.26 -12.94
N ARG A 211 -1.55 -0.64 -12.54
CA ARG A 211 -1.36 -1.57 -11.43
C ARG A 211 -0.51 -2.77 -11.85
N LYS A 212 0.45 -3.15 -11.02
CA LYS A 212 1.34 -4.31 -11.18
C LYS A 212 1.36 -5.15 -9.91
N SER A 213 1.66 -6.42 -10.03
CA SER A 213 1.80 -7.35 -8.91
C SER A 213 3.13 -8.10 -8.97
N LEU A 214 3.71 -8.34 -7.79
CA LEU A 214 4.96 -9.11 -7.62
C LEU A 214 4.84 -10.01 -6.39
N ARG A 215 5.65 -11.06 -6.35
CA ARG A 215 5.76 -11.96 -5.19
C ARG A 215 7.22 -12.14 -4.82
N PHE A 216 7.52 -12.07 -3.52
CA PHE A 216 8.84 -12.23 -2.93
C PHE A 216 8.81 -13.36 -1.91
N ARG A 217 9.92 -14.09 -1.77
CA ARG A 217 10.07 -15.16 -0.79
C ARG A 217 11.15 -14.79 0.22
N TRP A 218 10.81 -14.89 1.49
CA TRP A 218 11.70 -14.79 2.63
C TRP A 218 12.00 -16.21 3.12
N GLN A 219 13.28 -16.56 3.19
CA GLN A 219 13.76 -17.86 3.67
C GLN A 219 15.02 -17.63 4.49
N ILE A 220 15.25 -18.38 5.55
CA ILE A 220 16.46 -18.32 6.37
C ILE A 220 17.41 -19.37 5.81
N GLU A 221 18.60 -18.94 5.42
CA GLU A 221 19.66 -19.89 5.02
C GLU A 221 20.13 -20.64 6.27
N LYS A 222 20.13 -21.98 6.18
CA LYS A 222 20.50 -22.88 7.27
C LYS A 222 22.00 -23.15 7.31
#